data_AF-A0A7C4HFR9-F1
#
_entry.id   AF-A0A7C4HFR9-F1
#
_cell.length_a   1.000
_cell.length_b   1.000
_cell.length_c   1.000
_cell.angle_alpha   90.00
_cell.angle_beta   90.00
_cell.angle_gamma   90.00
#
_symmetry.space_group_name_H-M   'P 1'
#
loop_
_entity.id
_entity.type
_entity.pdbx_description
1 polymer ?
#
loop_
_entity_poly.entity_id
_entity_poly.type
_entity_poly.pdbx_seq_one_letter_code
_entity_poly.pdbx_strand_id
1 'polypeptide(L)'
;AVGDVVAKTLLEVGVEPDIIVVDGKTLRTIGLKLNLDGWEKLNLRNPPGTIKKEAWRVFEDAYSRAGRVCVEVDGEEDLLTIPAALLAPEETIIIYGQPGQGLVVLEADEDAKKRVMSIIKEMREASRDGSETCFSK
;
A
#
# COMPACT_ATOMS: atom_id res chain seq x y z
N ALA A 1 1.88 -4.72 -4.96
CA ALA A 1 0.83 -4.04 -5.73
C ALA A 1 -0.10 -3.30 -4.76
N VAL A 2 -0.42 -2.04 -5.05
CA VAL A 2 -1.27 -1.19 -4.18
C VAL A 2 -2.50 -0.75 -4.98
N GLY A 3 -3.68 -1.07 -4.45
CA GLY A 3 -4.98 -0.74 -5.03
C GLY A 3 -5.72 -1.95 -5.60
N ASP A 4 -7.04 -1.93 -5.42
CA ASP A 4 -7.99 -2.96 -5.86
C ASP A 4 -7.85 -3.33 -7.35
N VAL A 5 -7.89 -2.33 -8.22
CA VAL A 5 -7.82 -2.51 -9.67
C VAL A 5 -6.45 -3.04 -10.08
N VAL A 6 -5.38 -2.56 -9.45
CA VAL A 6 -4.01 -2.99 -9.74
C VAL A 6 -3.82 -4.45 -9.39
N ALA A 7 -4.20 -4.84 -8.17
CA ALA A 7 -4.10 -6.23 -7.71
C ALA A 7 -4.89 -7.16 -8.64
N LYS A 8 -6.12 -6.76 -9.00
CA LYS A 8 -6.95 -7.52 -9.92
C LYS A 8 -6.30 -7.67 -11.29
N THR A 9 -5.88 -6.57 -11.91
CA THR A 9 -5.31 -6.58 -13.25
C THR A 9 -4.06 -7.45 -13.32
N LEU A 10 -3.17 -7.38 -12.32
CA LEU A 10 -1.96 -8.20 -12.28
C LEU A 10 -2.30 -9.69 -12.20
N LEU A 11 -3.21 -10.07 -11.29
CA LEU A 11 -3.63 -11.46 -11.14
C LEU A 11 -4.34 -11.99 -12.40
N GLU A 12 -5.14 -11.17 -13.07
CA GLU A 12 -5.83 -11.54 -14.32
C GLU A 12 -4.85 -11.79 -15.48
N VAL A 13 -3.70 -11.11 -15.50
CA VAL A 13 -2.65 -11.33 -16.52
C VAL A 13 -1.61 -12.38 -16.11
N GLY A 14 -1.81 -13.08 -14.99
CA GLY A 14 -0.93 -14.13 -14.51
C GLY A 14 0.33 -13.64 -13.79
N VAL A 15 0.36 -12.37 -13.39
CA VAL A 15 1.41 -11.82 -12.52
C VAL A 15 0.92 -11.91 -11.08
N GLU A 16 1.64 -12.64 -10.24
CA GLU A 16 1.30 -12.83 -8.83
C GLU A 16 2.21 -11.96 -7.94
N PRO A 17 1.72 -10.83 -7.39
CA PRO A 17 2.53 -10.02 -6.50
C PRO A 17 2.83 -10.76 -5.19
N ASP A 18 3.97 -10.46 -4.56
CA ASP A 18 4.27 -10.98 -3.22
C ASP A 18 3.40 -10.32 -2.15
N ILE A 19 3.10 -9.03 -2.33
CA ILE A 19 2.24 -8.25 -1.44
C ILE A 19 1.19 -7.52 -2.26
N ILE A 20 -0.08 -7.63 -1.84
CA ILE A 20 -1.17 -6.79 -2.33
C ILE A 20 -1.74 -5.95 -1.18
N VAL A 21 -2.11 -4.71 -1.47
CA VAL A 21 -2.73 -3.79 -0.52
C VAL A 21 -4.05 -3.31 -1.12
N VAL A 22 -5.17 -3.57 -0.45
CA VAL A 22 -6.52 -3.38 -1.02
C VAL A 22 -7.51 -2.88 0.04
N ASP A 23 -8.38 -1.93 -0.32
CA ASP A 23 -9.49 -1.47 0.55
C ASP A 23 -10.83 -2.16 0.21
N GLY A 24 -10.87 -2.89 -0.90
CA GLY A 24 -12.03 -3.62 -1.40
C GLY A 24 -13.22 -2.74 -1.80
N LYS A 25 -13.11 -1.41 -1.80
CA LYS A 25 -14.22 -0.51 -2.18
C LYS A 25 -14.51 -0.62 -3.67
N THR A 26 -13.47 -0.62 -4.49
CA THR A 26 -13.64 -0.70 -5.94
C THR A 26 -14.14 -2.08 -6.34
N LEU A 27 -13.56 -3.15 -5.76
CA LEU A 27 -13.99 -4.53 -6.00
C LEU A 27 -15.46 -4.76 -5.66
N ARG A 28 -15.94 -4.25 -4.52
CA ARG A 28 -17.36 -4.31 -4.12
C ARG A 28 -18.26 -3.57 -5.10
N THR A 29 -17.84 -2.40 -5.56
CA THR A 29 -18.63 -1.56 -6.48
C THR A 29 -18.83 -2.26 -7.82
N ILE A 30 -17.81 -2.96 -8.32
CA ILE A 30 -17.86 -3.65 -9.62
C ILE A 30 -18.28 -5.14 -9.49
N GLY A 31 -18.59 -5.61 -8.28
CA GLY A 31 -19.06 -6.98 -8.02
C GLY A 31 -18.01 -8.07 -8.22
N LEU A 32 -16.72 -7.75 -8.08
CA LEU A 32 -15.60 -8.67 -8.30
C LEU A 32 -14.92 -9.04 -6.99
N LYS A 33 -14.23 -10.18 -7.00
CA LYS A 33 -13.43 -10.68 -5.87
C LYS A 33 -12.07 -11.11 -6.37
N LEU A 34 -11.05 -10.93 -5.54
CA LEU A 34 -9.73 -11.50 -5.77
C LEU A 34 -9.75 -12.96 -5.29
N ASN A 35 -9.13 -13.86 -6.07
CA ASN A 35 -8.80 -15.18 -5.57
C ASN A 35 -7.50 -15.07 -4.78
N LEU A 36 -7.59 -15.20 -3.45
CA LEU A 36 -6.48 -15.05 -2.51
C LEU A 36 -6.23 -16.35 -1.74
N ASP A 37 -6.57 -17.49 -2.34
CA ASP A 37 -6.32 -18.79 -1.74
C ASP A 37 -4.81 -18.98 -1.47
N GLY A 38 -4.47 -19.31 -0.22
CA GLY A 38 -3.08 -19.46 0.22
C GLY A 38 -2.34 -18.17 0.57
N TRP A 39 -3.00 -17.01 0.52
CA TRP A 39 -2.42 -15.74 0.96
C TRP A 39 -2.59 -15.54 2.46
N GLU A 40 -1.53 -15.08 3.13
CA GLU A 40 -1.61 -14.59 4.50
C GLU A 40 -2.32 -13.22 4.50
N LYS A 41 -3.22 -13.01 5.46
CA LYS A 41 -3.99 -11.77 5.57
C LYS A 41 -3.52 -10.93 6.75
N LEU A 42 -3.17 -9.68 6.48
CA LEU A 42 -2.93 -8.66 7.47
C LEU A 42 -4.04 -7.61 7.37
N ASN A 43 -4.53 -7.14 8.51
CA ASN A 43 -5.53 -6.08 8.55
C ASN A 43 -4.87 -4.77 8.93
N LEU A 44 -5.27 -3.68 8.29
CA LEU A 44 -4.78 -2.35 8.57
C LEU A 44 -5.92 -1.35 8.57
N ARG A 45 -6.04 -0.55 9.64
CA ARG A 45 -6.97 0.57 9.65
C ARG A 45 -6.26 1.85 9.25
N ASN A 46 -6.68 2.49 8.17
CA ASN A 46 -6.06 3.73 7.68
C ASN A 46 -7.10 4.74 7.20
N PRO A 47 -7.51 5.71 8.03
CA PRO A 47 -8.50 6.71 7.63
C PRO A 47 -8.14 7.47 6.34
N PRO A 48 -9.14 8.01 5.62
CA PRO A 48 -8.94 8.80 4.43
C PRO A 48 -7.88 9.90 4.56
N GLY A 49 -7.01 10.00 3.56
CA GLY A 49 -5.96 11.02 3.53
C GLY A 49 -4.93 10.93 4.66
N THR A 50 -4.79 9.78 5.32
CA THR A 50 -3.81 9.57 6.40
C THR A 50 -2.81 8.45 6.14
N ILE A 51 -1.70 8.44 6.90
CA ILE A 51 -0.82 7.28 7.11
C ILE A 51 -0.69 7.05 8.61
N LYS A 52 -1.38 6.04 9.12
CA LYS A 52 -1.31 5.65 10.54
C LYS A 52 0.04 5.00 10.87
N LYS A 53 0.50 5.18 12.12
CA LYS A 53 1.71 4.51 12.64
C LYS A 53 1.66 2.99 12.49
N GLU A 54 0.47 2.41 12.63
CA GLU A 54 0.21 0.99 12.42
C GLU A 54 0.58 0.52 11.00
N ALA A 55 0.39 1.36 9.98
CA ALA A 55 0.72 1.01 8.61
C ALA A 55 2.18 0.60 8.47
N TRP A 56 3.11 1.35 9.07
CA TRP A 56 4.54 1.06 9.04
C TRP A 56 4.85 -0.33 9.59
N ARG A 57 4.23 -0.70 10.72
CA ARG A 57 4.41 -2.02 11.34
C ARG A 57 3.84 -3.14 10.47
N VAL A 58 2.68 -2.90 9.86
CA VAL A 58 2.05 -3.88 8.96
C VAL A 58 2.91 -4.11 7.72
N PHE A 59 3.52 -3.06 7.17
CA PHE A 59 4.44 -3.21 6.04
C PHE A 59 5.75 -3.91 6.44
N GLU A 60 6.34 -3.58 7.58
CA GLU A 60 7.49 -4.32 8.13
C GLU A 60 7.18 -5.81 8.28
N ASP A 61 6.01 -6.14 8.84
CA ASP A 61 5.56 -7.52 8.98
C ASP A 61 5.38 -8.18 7.61
N ALA A 62 4.67 -7.53 6.69
CA ALA A 62 4.41 -8.03 5.34
C ALA A 62 5.71 -8.36 4.58
N TYR A 63 6.72 -7.47 4.62
CA TYR A 63 8.02 -7.71 3.97
C TYR A 63 8.84 -8.81 4.65
N SER A 64 8.54 -9.15 5.90
CA SER A 64 9.23 -10.24 6.62
C SER A 64 8.67 -11.63 6.34
N ARG A 65 7.50 -11.73 5.69
CA ARG A 65 6.85 -12.99 5.37
C ARG A 65 7.47 -13.63 4.12
N ALA A 66 7.65 -14.95 4.18
CA ALA A 66 8.15 -15.74 3.05
C ALA A 66 7.06 -16.09 2.02
N GLY A 67 5.78 -15.94 2.40
CA GLY A 67 4.62 -16.22 1.55
C GLY A 67 3.98 -14.95 1.00
N ARG A 68 2.92 -15.13 0.22
CA ARG A 68 2.14 -14.01 -0.33
C ARG A 68 1.25 -13.39 0.73
N VAL A 69 1.24 -12.06 0.78
CA VAL A 69 0.53 -11.29 1.80
C VAL A 69 -0.51 -10.38 1.16
N CYS A 70 -1.73 -10.43 1.70
CA CYS A 70 -2.78 -9.47 1.42
C CYS A 70 -2.96 -8.56 2.64
N VAL A 71 -2.70 -7.28 2.46
CA VAL A 71 -3.03 -6.23 3.43
C VAL A 71 -4.42 -5.70 3.09
N GLU A 72 -5.41 -6.09 3.88
CA GLU A 72 -6.80 -5.61 3.79
C GLU A 72 -6.93 -4.31 4.60
N VAL A 73 -7.30 -3.23 3.94
CA VAL A 73 -7.33 -1.88 4.50
C VAL A 73 -8.76 -1.47 4.84
N ASP A 74 -9.03 -1.23 6.12
CA ASP A 74 -10.22 -0.50 6.56
C ASP A 74 -9.95 1.00 6.48
N GLY A 75 -10.31 1.61 5.34
CA GLY A 75 -10.10 3.02 5.06
C GLY A 75 -9.58 3.24 3.65
N GLU A 76 -8.51 4.01 3.45
CA GLU A 76 -7.91 4.29 2.14
C GLU A 76 -6.47 3.75 2.04
N GLU A 77 -6.14 3.17 0.88
CA GLU A 77 -4.84 2.61 0.55
C GLU A 77 -3.92 3.55 -0.26
N ASP A 78 -4.45 4.63 -0.85
CA ASP A 78 -3.72 5.50 -1.78
C ASP A 78 -2.36 5.98 -1.23
N LEU A 79 -2.37 6.49 0.01
CA LEU A 79 -1.17 6.98 0.69
C LEU A 79 -0.25 5.87 1.20
N LEU A 80 -0.73 4.63 1.27
CA LEU A 80 0.06 3.49 1.75
C LEU A 80 1.15 3.06 0.76
N THR A 81 1.12 3.57 -0.46
CA THR A 81 2.25 3.48 -1.40
C THR A 81 3.54 4.05 -0.80
N ILE A 82 3.43 5.06 0.07
CA ILE A 82 4.56 5.72 0.74
C ILE A 82 5.28 4.75 1.70
N PRO A 83 4.64 4.21 2.75
CA PRO A 83 5.29 3.25 3.64
C PRO A 83 5.70 1.97 2.89
N ALA A 84 4.92 1.52 1.89
CA ALA A 84 5.33 0.42 1.02
C ALA A 84 6.71 0.70 0.37
N ALA A 85 6.87 1.86 -0.27
CA ALA A 85 8.11 2.22 -0.96
C ALA A 85 9.31 2.43 -0.03
N LEU A 86 9.10 3.02 1.14
CA LEU A 86 10.20 3.30 2.06
C LEU A 86 10.72 2.07 2.78
N LEU A 87 9.83 1.14 3.12
CA LEU A 87 10.18 -0.09 3.84
C LEU A 87 10.53 -1.25 2.91
N ALA A 88 10.25 -1.12 1.61
CA ALA A 88 10.56 -2.15 0.63
C ALA A 88 12.06 -2.52 0.63
N PRO A 89 12.39 -3.82 0.53
CA PRO A 89 13.72 -4.28 0.16
C PRO A 89 14.19 -3.64 -1.15
N GLU A 90 15.50 -3.57 -1.36
CA GLU A 90 16.06 -3.13 -2.65
C GLU A 90 15.53 -3.98 -3.81
N GLU A 91 15.48 -3.38 -5.00
CA GLU A 91 14.97 -4.00 -6.24
C GLU A 91 13.48 -4.39 -6.20
N THR A 92 12.74 -4.02 -5.16
CA THR A 92 11.29 -4.23 -5.11
C THR A 92 10.57 -3.35 -6.11
N ILE A 93 9.66 -3.94 -6.88
CA ILE A 93 8.77 -3.20 -7.79
C ILE A 93 7.42 -2.98 -7.12
N ILE A 94 7.02 -1.72 -7.03
CA ILE A 94 5.74 -1.28 -6.51
C ILE A 94 4.91 -0.76 -7.66
N ILE A 95 3.77 -1.41 -7.89
CA ILE A 95 2.79 -1.00 -8.88
C ILE A 95 1.58 -0.44 -8.15
N TYR A 96 1.17 0.78 -8.48
CA TYR A 96 0.01 1.44 -7.89
C TYR A 96 -0.81 2.20 -8.93
N GLY A 97 -2.07 2.47 -8.61
CA GLY A 97 -2.96 3.24 -9.47
C GLY A 97 -2.87 4.73 -9.16
N GLN A 98 -2.76 5.57 -10.19
CA GLN A 98 -2.80 7.03 -10.04
C GLN A 98 -3.92 7.64 -10.90
N PRO A 99 -4.89 8.34 -10.29
CA PRO A 99 -5.93 9.05 -11.04
C PRO A 99 -5.35 9.96 -12.13
N GLY A 100 -5.83 9.80 -13.36
CA GLY A 100 -5.38 10.58 -14.52
C GLY A 100 -4.04 10.14 -15.13
N GLN A 101 -3.32 9.19 -14.52
CA GLN A 101 -2.06 8.66 -15.06
C GLN A 101 -2.10 7.14 -15.33
N GLY A 102 -3.01 6.40 -14.69
CA GLY A 102 -3.14 4.96 -14.87
C GLY A 102 -2.23 4.16 -13.92
N LEU A 103 -1.68 3.05 -14.38
CA LEU A 103 -0.73 2.24 -13.62
C LEU A 103 0.63 2.91 -13.58
N VAL A 104 1.16 3.11 -12.38
CA VAL A 104 2.51 3.65 -12.15
C VAL A 104 3.39 2.55 -11.57
N VAL A 105 4.61 2.45 -12.09
CA VAL A 105 5.64 1.52 -11.62
C VAL A 105 6.71 2.32 -10.90
N LEU A 106 7.00 1.94 -9.66
CA LEU A 106 8.04 2.51 -8.82
C LEU A 106 9.01 1.40 -8.42
N GLU A 107 10.28 1.57 -8.73
CA GLU A 107 11.36 0.72 -8.24
C GLU A 107 11.86 1.28 -6.90
N ALA A 108 12.02 0.41 -5.91
CA ALA A 108 12.43 0.78 -4.55
C ALA A 108 13.95 1.00 -4.45
N ASP A 109 14.47 1.89 -5.29
CA ASP A 109 15.87 2.34 -5.25
C ASP A 109 16.08 3.48 -4.23
N GLU A 110 17.34 3.83 -3.95
CA GLU A 110 17.66 4.92 -3.02
C GLU A 110 17.05 6.25 -3.43
N ASP A 111 16.98 6.54 -4.73
CA ASP A 111 16.52 7.84 -5.22
C ASP A 111 14.99 7.96 -5.15
N ALA A 112 14.27 6.87 -5.39
CA ALA A 112 12.85 6.74 -5.15
C ALA A 112 12.54 6.93 -3.66
N LYS A 113 13.31 6.29 -2.78
CA LYS A 113 13.17 6.49 -1.32
C LYS A 113 13.43 7.94 -0.92
N LYS A 114 14.46 8.60 -1.49
CA LYS A 114 14.73 10.04 -1.27
C LYS A 114 13.57 10.91 -1.74
N ARG A 115 13.01 10.65 -2.94
CA ARG A 115 11.84 11.38 -3.48
C ARG A 115 10.62 11.22 -2.58
N VAL A 116 10.29 9.99 -2.18
CA VAL A 116 9.17 9.70 -1.29
C VAL A 116 9.37 10.36 0.08
N MET A 117 10.58 10.34 0.61
CA MET A 117 10.91 11.02 1.87
C MET A 117 10.74 12.55 1.78
N SER A 118 11.02 13.15 0.62
CA SER A 118 10.73 14.58 0.40
C SER A 118 9.23 14.88 0.49
N ILE A 119 8.40 14.02 -0.11
CA ILE A 119 6.94 14.16 -0.06
C ILE A 119 6.44 14.09 1.39
N ILE A 120 6.95 13.14 2.19
CA ILE A 120 6.58 13.04 3.62
C ILE A 120 6.94 14.31 4.38
N LYS A 121 8.11 14.91 4.12
CA LYS A 121 8.53 16.16 4.81
C LYS A 121 7.61 17.34 4.50
N GLU A 122 6.94 17.33 3.35
CA GLU A 122 5.96 18.33 2.97
C GLU A 122 4.57 18.06 3.57
N MET A 123 4.29 16.80 3.95
CA MET A 123 3.05 16.43 4.65
C MET A 123 3.06 17.00 6.08
N ARG A 124 1.92 17.53 6.53
CA ARG A 124 1.79 18.06 7.88
C ARG A 124 1.60 16.92 8.88
N GLU A 125 2.25 17.02 10.03
CA GLU A 125 1.98 16.13 11.17
C GLU A 125 0.59 16.45 11.74
N ALA A 126 -0.34 15.51 11.62
CA ALA A 126 -1.66 15.62 12.21
C ALA A 126 -1.60 15.12 13.67
N SER A 127 -1.24 16.00 14.60
CA SER A 127 -1.29 15.70 16.03
C SER A 127 -2.68 16.00 16.59
N ARG A 128 -3.47 14.96 16.89
CA ARG A 128 -4.61 15.07 17.83
C ARG A 128 -4.61 13.88 18.77
N ASP A 129 -4.23 14.18 20.00
CA ASP A 129 -4.22 13.36 21.21
C ASP A 129 -3.10 12.29 21.33
N GLY A 130 -2.58 12.15 22.54
CA GLY A 130 -1.25 11.62 22.84
C GLY A 130 -0.99 10.20 22.34
N SER A 131 0.15 10.02 21.64
CA SER A 131 0.85 8.78 21.24
C SER A 131 0.78 8.32 19.78
N GLU A 132 -0.03 8.94 18.91
CA GLU A 132 -0.11 8.54 17.49
C GLU A 132 0.45 9.61 16.53
N THR A 133 1.64 9.38 15.98
CA THR A 133 2.14 10.15 14.82
C THR A 133 1.41 9.70 13.57
N CYS A 134 0.74 10.63 12.91
CA CYS A 134 -0.07 10.41 11.72
C CYS A 134 0.26 11.48 10.68
N PHE A 135 0.53 11.08 9.44
CA PHE A 135 0.76 12.01 8.33
C PHE A 135 -0.55 12.21 7.58
N SER A 136 -0.82 13.43 7.12
CA SER A 136 -1.97 13.73 6.26
C SER A 136 -1.62 14.66 5.10
N LYS A 137 -2.38 14.54 4.00
CA LYS A 137 -2.34 15.48 2.87
C LYS A 137 -2.90 16.85 3.24
#